data_AF-A0A4Z0P931-F1
#
_entry.id   AF-A0A4Z0P931-F1
#
_cell.length_a   1.000
_cell.length_b   1.000
_cell.length_c   1.000
_cell.angle_alpha   90.00
_cell.angle_beta   90.00
_cell.angle_gamma   90.00
#
_symmetry.space_group_name_H-M   'P 1'
#
loop_
_entity.id
_entity.type
_entity.pdbx_description
1 polymer ?
#
loop_
_entity_poly.entity_id
_entity_poly.type
_entity_poly.pdbx_seq_one_letter_code
_entity_poly.pdbx_strand_id
1 'polypeptide(L)'
;MPLHRELDKKLSKTFEPSSRIDDVFKGYDITFVTNEHGEPVTLFFGKRRPDGLIAGERYTRTIKRQPGSMEVKSSHWDLRGKIMA
;
A
#
# COMPACT_ATOMS: atom_id res chain seq x y z
N MET A 1 -13.82 -3.02 3.75
CA MET A 1 -13.42 -2.32 4.98
C MET A 1 -12.44 -1.22 4.61
N PRO A 2 -12.58 0.00 5.14
CA PRO A 2 -11.60 1.06 4.93
C PRO A 2 -10.27 0.69 5.60
N LEU A 3 -9.15 1.09 4.98
CA LEU A 3 -7.82 0.90 5.55
C LEU A 3 -7.72 1.63 6.90
N HIS A 4 -7.00 1.06 7.86
CA HIS A 4 -6.81 1.68 9.17
C HIS A 4 -6.17 3.08 9.02
N ARG A 5 -6.74 4.10 9.67
CA ARG A 5 -6.37 5.53 9.48
C ARG A 5 -4.86 5.83 9.64
N GLU A 6 -4.21 5.23 10.63
CA GLU A 6 -2.77 5.43 10.84
C GLU A 6 -1.91 4.78 9.74
N LEU A 7 -2.36 3.66 9.18
CA LEU A 7 -1.69 2.99 8.08
C LEU A 7 -1.87 3.81 6.79
N ASP A 8 -3.07 4.32 6.55
CA ASP A 8 -3.34 5.25 5.46
C ASP A 8 -2.47 6.52 5.55
N LYS A 9 -2.33 7.11 6.74
CA LYS A 9 -1.43 8.25 6.97
C LYS A 9 0.03 7.90 6.68
N LYS A 10 0.49 6.69 7.05
CA LYS A 10 1.85 6.22 6.75
C LYS A 10 2.07 6.10 5.24
N LEU A 11 1.12 5.50 4.52
CA LEU A 11 1.18 5.27 3.08
C LEU A 11 0.82 6.49 2.22
N SER A 12 0.41 7.59 2.84
CA SER A 12 0.18 8.87 2.16
C SER A 12 1.47 9.65 1.88
N LYS A 13 2.62 9.17 2.34
CA LYS A 13 3.93 9.75 2.07
C LYS A 13 4.49 9.25 0.73
N THR A 14 5.47 9.99 0.20
CA THR A 14 6.30 9.56 -0.92
C THR A 14 7.50 8.77 -0.40
N PHE A 15 7.85 7.70 -1.11
CA PHE A 15 8.96 6.80 -0.84
C PHE A 15 9.85 6.70 -2.08
N GLU A 16 10.80 5.77 -2.05
CA GLU A 16 11.61 5.45 -3.23
C GLU A 16 10.72 5.03 -4.41
N PRO A 17 10.90 5.61 -5.61
CA PRO A 17 10.15 5.25 -6.80
C PRO A 17 10.36 3.80 -7.26
N SER A 18 9.30 3.17 -7.76
CA SER A 18 9.33 1.83 -8.37
C SER A 18 9.93 0.74 -7.46
N SER A 19 9.77 0.90 -6.15
CA SER A 19 10.39 0.05 -5.15
C SER A 19 9.36 -0.79 -4.39
N ARG A 20 9.83 -1.94 -3.91
CA ARG A 20 9.13 -2.79 -2.94
C ARG A 20 9.71 -2.52 -1.57
N ILE A 21 8.85 -2.16 -0.63
CA ILE A 21 9.25 -1.80 0.74
C ILE A 21 8.57 -2.75 1.71
N ASP A 22 9.38 -3.41 2.53
CA ASP A 22 8.96 -4.28 3.62
C ASP A 22 9.03 -3.53 4.95
N ASP A 23 7.96 -3.63 5.75
CA ASP A 23 7.84 -2.92 7.03
C ASP A 23 6.93 -3.70 7.99
N VAL A 24 6.74 -3.17 9.20
CA VAL A 24 5.84 -3.71 10.23
C VAL A 24 4.88 -2.62 10.69
N PHE A 25 3.60 -2.97 10.82
CA PHE A 25 2.57 -2.08 11.35
C PHE A 25 1.76 -2.78 12.44
N LYS A 26 1.86 -2.29 13.69
CA LYS A 26 1.13 -2.82 14.86
C LYS A 26 1.27 -4.35 15.01
N GLY A 27 2.48 -4.88 14.77
CA GLY A 27 2.76 -6.31 14.88
C GLY A 27 2.37 -7.15 13.66
N TYR A 28 1.77 -6.56 12.63
CA TYR A 28 1.57 -7.19 11.33
C TYR A 28 2.72 -6.85 10.40
N ASP A 29 3.10 -7.82 9.56
CA ASP A 29 3.98 -7.59 8.44
C ASP A 29 3.21 -6.85 7.34
N ILE A 30 3.85 -5.85 6.75
CA ILE A 30 3.35 -5.18 5.55
C ILE A 30 4.43 -5.14 4.48
N THR A 31 3.98 -5.17 3.23
CA THR A 31 4.80 -4.93 2.05
C THR A 31 4.00 -4.00 1.17
N PHE A 32 4.61 -2.91 0.71
CA PHE A 32 3.96 -2.03 -0.26
C PHE A 32 4.88 -1.72 -1.43
N VAL A 33 4.26 -1.53 -2.59
CA VAL A 33 4.95 -1.25 -3.85
C VAL A 33 4.58 0.17 -4.28
N THR A 34 5.60 0.93 -4.66
CA THR A 34 5.47 2.31 -5.12
C THR A 34 5.45 2.38 -6.65
N ASN A 35 4.78 3.40 -7.18
CA ASN A 35 4.86 3.72 -8.60
C ASN A 35 6.14 4.52 -8.93
N GLU A 36 6.27 4.96 -10.18
CA GLU A 36 7.39 5.79 -10.67
C GLU A 36 7.52 7.16 -9.98
N HIS A 37 6.53 7.58 -9.19
CA HIS A 37 6.56 8.81 -8.41
C HIS A 37 6.79 8.56 -6.92
N GLY A 38 7.07 7.31 -6.51
CA GLY A 38 7.29 6.96 -5.12
C GLY A 38 6.01 6.84 -4.29
N GLU A 39 4.84 6.78 -4.92
CA GLU A 39 3.57 6.69 -4.21
C GLU A 39 3.16 5.24 -4.00
N PRO A 40 2.81 4.82 -2.78
CA PRO A 40 2.31 3.48 -2.53
C PRO A 40 1.02 3.23 -3.31
N VAL A 41 1.03 2.22 -4.17
CA VAL A 41 -0.11 1.83 -5.04
C VAL A 41 -0.61 0.42 -4.79
N THR A 42 0.22 -0.46 -4.22
CA THR A 42 -0.19 -1.80 -3.78
C THR A 42 0.28 -2.02 -2.37
N LEU A 43 -0.57 -2.65 -1.55
CA LEU A 43 -0.26 -3.02 -0.17
C LEU A 43 -0.63 -4.47 0.05
N PHE A 44 0.27 -5.21 0.68
CA PHE A 44 0.02 -6.53 1.26
C PHE A 44 0.12 -6.37 2.78
N PHE A 45 -0.88 -6.89 3.49
CA PHE A 45 -1.02 -6.73 4.94
C PHE A 45 -1.33 -8.07 5.57
N GLY A 46 -0.52 -8.51 6.54
CA GLY A 46 -0.78 -9.76 7.24
C GLY A 46 0.45 -10.31 7.93
N LYS A 47 0.77 -11.58 7.66
CA LYS A 47 1.95 -12.25 8.22
C LYS A 47 2.89 -12.66 7.11
N ARG A 48 4.17 -12.33 7.26
CA ARG A 48 5.22 -12.75 6.35
C ARG A 48 5.47 -14.24 6.52
N ARG A 49 5.45 -14.95 5.40
CA ARG A 49 5.74 -16.37 5.30
C ARG A 49 7.25 -16.61 5.19
N PRO A 50 7.71 -17.86 5.40
CA PRO A 50 9.11 -18.24 5.21
C PRO A 50 9.64 -17.99 3.80
N ASP A 51 8.76 -17.98 2.79
CA ASP A 51 9.11 -17.66 1.39
C ASP A 51 9.20 -16.14 1.12
N GLY A 52 9.00 -15.30 2.13
CA GLY A 52 9.06 -13.84 2.04
C GLY A 52 7.78 -13.17 1.53
N LEU A 53 6.74 -13.93 1.16
CA LEU A 53 5.43 -13.38 0.77
C LEU A 53 4.55 -13.10 1.98
N ILE A 54 3.59 -12.17 1.83
CA ILE A 54 2.61 -11.90 2.88
C ILE A 54 1.34 -12.70 2.60
N ALA A 55 0.95 -13.54 3.56
CA ALA A 55 -0.38 -14.12 3.64
C ALA A 55 -1.29 -13.18 4.43
N GLY A 56 -2.43 -12.80 3.84
CA GLY A 56 -3.31 -11.80 4.42
C GLY A 56 -4.11 -11.05 3.36
N GLU A 57 -4.27 -9.74 3.54
CA GLU A 57 -5.09 -8.88 2.68
C GLU A 57 -4.24 -8.16 1.64
N ARG A 58 -4.77 -8.03 0.42
CA ARG A 58 -4.17 -7.21 -0.64
C ARG A 58 -5.05 -6.01 -0.92
N TYR A 59 -4.45 -4.83 -0.94
CA TYR A 59 -5.11 -3.58 -1.31
C TYR A 59 -4.43 -2.95 -2.54
N THR A 60 -5.21 -2.24 -3.33
CA THR A 60 -4.71 -1.35 -4.39
C THR A 60 -5.19 0.06 -4.14
N ARG A 61 -4.33 1.05 -4.41
CA ARG A 61 -4.68 2.46 -4.27
C ARG A 61 -5.07 3.04 -5.61
N THR A 62 -6.22 3.69 -5.65
CA THR A 62 -6.60 4.55 -6.77
C THR A 62 -6.23 5.98 -6.41
N ILE A 63 -5.38 6.62 -7.21
CA ILE A 63 -4.96 8.02 -7.02
C ILE A 63 -5.62 8.86 -8.12
N LYS A 64 -6.40 9.86 -7.71
CA LYS A 64 -6.99 10.87 -8.60
C LYS A 64 -6.16 12.14 -8.52
N ARG A 65 -5.71 12.63 -9.68
CA ARG A 65 -4.93 13.86 -9.80
C ARG A 65 -5.80 15.08 -10.03
N GLN A 66 -5.24 16.26 -9.78
CA GLN A 66 -5.81 17.50 -10.29
C GLN A 66 -5.69 17.52 -11.84
N PRO A 67 -6.68 18.06 -12.57
CA PRO A 67 -6.57 18.21 -14.01
C PRO A 67 -5.32 19.02 -14.39
N GLY A 68 -4.47 18.47 -15.26
CA GLY A 68 -3.25 19.14 -15.73
C GLY A 68 -2.10 19.24 -14.71
N SER A 69 -2.19 18.56 -13.56
CA SER A 69 -1.15 18.58 -12.52
C SER A 69 -0.84 17.18 -12.00
N MET A 70 0.37 16.99 -11.49
CA MET A 70 0.78 15.77 -10.78
C MET A 70 0.34 15.77 -9.31
N GLU A 71 -0.37 16.79 -8.83
CA GLU A 71 -0.87 16.83 -7.47
C GLU A 71 -2.00 15.83 -7.25
N VAL A 72 -1.95 15.10 -6.12
CA VAL A 72 -3.03 14.21 -5.69
C VAL A 72 -4.23 15.05 -5.25
N LYS A 73 -5.35 14.93 -5.96
CA LYS A 73 -6.64 15.49 -5.55
C LYS A 73 -7.32 14.63 -4.48
N SER A 74 -7.33 13.32 -4.68
CA SER A 74 -7.85 12.35 -3.71
C SER A 74 -7.32 10.96 -4.00
N SER A 75 -7.38 10.08 -3.00
CA SER A 75 -7.06 8.66 -3.20
C SER A 75 -7.86 7.77 -2.27
N HIS A 76 -8.08 6.53 -2.66
CA HIS A 76 -8.67 5.51 -1.78
C HIS A 76 -8.00 4.16 -1.97
N TRP A 77 -8.07 3.33 -0.94
CA TRP A 77 -7.60 1.95 -0.96
C TRP A 77 -8.77 0.99 -1.13
N ASP A 78 -8.64 0.10 -2.11
CA ASP A 78 -9.62 -0.93 -2.42
C ASP A 78 -9.07 -2.30 -2.02
N LEU A 79 -9.82 -3.03 -1.17
CA LEU A 79 -9.50 -4.40 -0.82
C LEU A 79 -9.73 -5.30 -2.04
N ARG A 80 -8.68 -5.99 -2.49
CA ARG A 80 -8.70 -6.92 -3.63
C ARG A 80 -8.91 -8.37 -3.22
N GLY A 81 -9.03 -8.63 -1.92
CA GLY A 81 -9.26 -9.97 -1.36
C GLY A 81 -8.11 -10.43 -0.49
N LYS A 82 -8.16 -11.71 -0.11
CA LYS A 82 -7.13 -12.36 0.70
C LYS A 82 -6.19 -13.17 -0.16
N ILE A 83 -4.89 -13.01 0.05
CA ILE A 83 -3.87 -13.92 -0.43
C ILE A 83 -3.79 -15.05 0.57
N MET A 84 -4.34 -16.18 0.18
CA MET A 84 -4.22 -17.42 0.95
C MET A 84 -2.94 -18.13 0.54
N ALA A 85 -2.30 -18.63 1.59
CA ALA A 85 -1.10 -19.43 1.58
C ALA A 85 -1.31 -20.79 0.92
#